data_AF-A0A444ZCY6-F1
#
_entry.id   AF-A0A444ZCY6-F1
#
_cell.length_a   1.000
_cell.length_b   1.000
_cell.length_c   1.000
_cell.angle_alpha   90.00
_cell.angle_beta   90.00
_cell.angle_gamma   90.00
#
_symmetry.space_group_name_H-M   'P 1'
#
loop_
_entity.id
_entity.type
_entity.pdbx_description
1 polymer ?
#
loop_
_entity_poly.entity_id
_entity_poly.type
_entity_poly.pdbx_seq_one_letter_code
_entity_poly.pdbx_strand_id
1 'polypeptide(L)'
;MATCVIHSRVSSFWCLSTRSIAATMNVPKIHVTKITTTPSSLAADLDYLNNFTSSTTTTTTKHYTNNNNYSNNSTTLTQKSMEIVKLHLIMEIVSDRLEMHKNVAAQRDNWNHLLLTSVNMITLSASTMLALAATSTTSSGAPLMALKVSSTILFMAATGILAVMNKFQPSQLAEEQRNAARLFKQLNGELRTKVSLGNANEFEVTEAMERVLALDKAYPLPLLGTVLDKFPHKIEPAVWWPQRKKKHHWKEEVGDNKNNSNNGWDSRLEGEMKAIVKAVRKKDMAEYTRLSRKALNLNKVLAVSGPLLTGLAAIGSACLGCVNGSWPVMFGVVGGALACVVNTVEHGGQVGMVFELYRSLIGFFKLMEESIQQNLREKDLHRRENGELFEIKVALQLGKSLEELSQFSSSTQNDFASKLF
;
A
#
# COMPACT_ATOMS: atom_id res chain seq x y z
N MET A 1 -57.98 32.95 30.47
CA MET A 1 -56.66 32.30 30.37
C MET A 1 -56.34 32.06 28.90
N ALA A 2 -55.28 32.70 28.42
CA ALA A 2 -54.48 32.45 27.22
C ALA A 2 -55.20 32.13 25.88
N THR A 3 -55.46 33.19 25.11
CA THR A 3 -55.40 33.16 23.64
C THR A 3 -53.94 33.14 23.20
N CYS A 4 -53.50 32.07 22.53
CA CYS A 4 -52.15 31.99 21.95
C CYS A 4 -52.23 32.14 20.43
N VAL A 5 -51.83 33.32 19.97
CA VAL A 5 -51.65 33.71 18.57
C VAL A 5 -50.37 33.06 18.06
N ILE A 6 -50.46 32.17 17.07
CA ILE A 6 -49.27 31.66 16.38
C ILE A 6 -48.92 32.63 15.25
N HIS A 7 -47.81 33.33 15.48
CA HIS A 7 -47.20 34.31 14.60
C HIS A 7 -46.70 33.66 13.30
N SER A 8 -47.10 34.23 12.16
CA SER A 8 -46.40 34.06 10.90
C SER A 8 -45.04 34.77 10.97
N ARG A 9 -43.98 34.06 10.58
CA ARG A 9 -42.69 34.67 10.23
C ARG A 9 -42.33 34.28 8.80
N VAL A 10 -42.59 35.24 7.93
CA VAL A 10 -41.94 35.39 6.62
C VAL A 10 -40.60 36.08 6.87
N SER A 11 -39.51 35.49 6.42
CA SER A 11 -38.20 36.16 6.24
C SER A 11 -37.47 35.43 5.11
N SER A 12 -37.68 35.89 3.88
CA SER A 12 -36.82 36.82 3.13
C SER A 12 -35.71 36.10 2.35
N PHE A 13 -35.99 35.97 1.05
CA PHE A 13 -35.05 35.72 -0.03
C PHE A 13 -33.80 36.61 0.13
N TRP A 14 -32.62 36.00 0.13
CA TRP A 14 -31.37 36.73 -0.04
C TRP A 14 -30.87 36.62 -1.48
N CYS A 15 -30.73 37.80 -2.06
CA CYS A 15 -30.31 38.12 -3.39
C CYS A 15 -28.83 37.78 -3.60
N LEU A 16 -28.49 37.11 -4.71
CA LEU A 16 -27.10 36.97 -5.15
C LEU A 16 -26.55 38.34 -5.54
N SER A 17 -25.63 38.87 -4.74
CA SER A 17 -24.75 39.97 -5.13
C SER A 17 -23.45 39.37 -5.69
N THR A 18 -23.26 39.44 -7.00
CA THR A 18 -21.99 39.18 -7.66
C THR A 18 -21.01 40.32 -7.35
N ARG A 19 -20.23 40.19 -6.28
CA ARG A 19 -19.01 40.99 -6.08
C ARG A 19 -17.82 40.22 -6.67
N SER A 20 -17.25 40.72 -7.75
CA SER A 20 -15.93 40.27 -8.21
C SER A 20 -14.89 40.71 -7.19
N ILE A 21 -14.32 39.77 -6.45
CA ILE A 21 -13.17 40.02 -5.60
C ILE A 21 -11.93 39.95 -6.51
N ALA A 22 -11.44 41.11 -6.94
CA ALA A 22 -10.12 41.22 -7.53
C ALA A 22 -9.08 40.99 -6.43
N ALA A 23 -8.42 39.83 -6.44
CA ALA A 23 -7.31 39.52 -5.55
C ALA A 23 -6.04 40.23 -6.07
N THR A 24 -5.76 41.43 -5.60
CA THR A 24 -4.44 42.06 -5.72
C THR A 24 -3.44 41.32 -4.83
N MET A 25 -2.52 40.56 -5.44
CA MET A 25 -1.36 40.00 -4.75
C MET A 25 -0.37 41.12 -4.39
N ASN A 26 -0.50 41.69 -3.20
CA ASN A 26 0.60 42.45 -2.59
C ASN A 26 1.57 41.47 -1.92
N VAL A 27 2.60 41.08 -2.65
CA VAL A 27 3.73 40.31 -2.12
C VAL A 27 4.61 41.26 -1.28
N PRO A 28 4.85 41.00 0.02
CA PRO A 28 5.85 41.76 0.75
C PRO A 28 7.23 41.40 0.19
N LYS A 29 8.03 42.40 -0.17
CA LYS A 29 9.45 42.23 -0.51
C LYS A 29 10.18 41.69 0.72
N ILE A 30 10.42 40.38 0.76
CA ILE A 30 11.27 39.75 1.75
C ILE A 30 12.71 40.14 1.43
N HIS A 31 13.33 40.94 2.30
CA HIS A 31 14.78 41.11 2.32
C HIS A 31 15.39 39.83 2.88
N VAL A 32 16.07 39.08 2.02
CA VAL A 32 16.83 37.89 2.39
C VAL A 32 18.11 38.34 3.09
N THR A 33 18.13 38.26 4.42
CA THR A 33 19.37 38.31 5.19
C THR A 33 20.17 37.05 4.87
N LYS A 34 21.36 37.22 4.29
CA LYS A 34 22.31 36.13 4.05
C LYS A 34 22.65 35.45 5.38
N ILE A 35 22.17 34.22 5.57
CA ILE A 35 22.70 33.33 6.60
C ILE A 35 23.76 32.46 5.92
N THR A 36 25.01 32.86 6.14
CA THR A 36 26.19 32.09 5.79
C THR A 36 26.37 31.00 6.85
N THR A 37 26.22 29.73 6.48
CA THR A 37 26.98 28.59 7.00
C THR A 37 26.59 27.33 6.22
N THR A 38 27.35 27.03 5.17
CA THR A 38 27.45 25.69 4.59
C THR A 38 28.54 24.93 5.35
N PRO A 39 28.30 23.73 5.90
CA PRO A 39 29.40 22.83 6.20
C PRO A 39 29.99 22.37 4.85
N SER A 40 31.26 22.70 4.64
CA SER A 40 32.00 22.51 3.38
C SER A 40 32.06 21.07 2.87
N SER A 41 31.66 20.06 3.64
CA SER A 41 31.69 18.66 3.21
C SER A 41 30.52 18.25 2.32
N LEU A 42 29.34 18.88 2.47
CA LEU A 42 28.16 18.55 1.66
C LEU A 42 28.22 19.13 0.23
N ALA A 43 28.87 20.28 0.06
CA ALA A 43 29.08 20.87 -1.26
C ALA A 43 30.09 20.04 -2.08
N ALA A 44 31.15 19.52 -1.44
CA ALA A 44 32.13 18.67 -2.08
C ALA A 44 31.53 17.32 -2.54
N ASP A 45 30.65 16.72 -1.75
CA ASP A 45 29.96 15.47 -2.11
C ASP A 45 28.95 15.67 -3.27
N LEU A 46 28.29 16.84 -3.33
CA LEU A 46 27.35 17.18 -4.41
C LEU A 46 28.06 17.55 -5.72
N ASP A 47 29.21 18.23 -5.64
CA ASP A 47 30.08 18.51 -6.78
C ASP A 47 30.74 17.24 -7.35
N TYR A 48 31.01 16.24 -6.50
CA TYR A 48 31.51 14.94 -6.95
C TYR A 48 30.44 14.14 -7.72
N LEU A 49 29.16 14.24 -7.32
CA LEU A 49 28.02 13.62 -8.02
C LEU A 49 27.67 14.32 -9.35
N ASN A 50 27.71 15.65 -9.40
CA ASN A 50 27.40 16.40 -10.62
C ASN A 50 28.43 16.21 -11.74
N ASN A 51 29.69 15.97 -11.42
CA ASN A 51 30.74 15.73 -12.40
C ASN A 51 30.66 14.34 -13.08
N PHE A 52 29.89 13.39 -12.54
CA PHE A 52 29.75 12.05 -13.12
C PHE A 52 28.66 11.96 -14.21
N THR A 53 27.72 12.92 -14.24
CA THR A 53 26.60 12.93 -15.18
C THR A 53 26.99 13.37 -16.60
N SER A 54 28.22 13.86 -16.80
CA SER A 54 28.71 14.35 -18.09
C SER A 54 29.83 13.49 -18.68
N SER A 55 29.65 12.18 -18.82
CA SER A 55 30.52 11.34 -19.67
C SER A 55 29.87 10.00 -20.01
N THR A 56 28.85 10.03 -20.85
CA THR A 56 28.55 8.88 -21.72
C THR A 56 28.55 9.40 -23.14
N THR A 57 29.62 9.13 -23.89
CA THR A 57 29.66 8.59 -25.27
C THR A 57 31.09 8.71 -25.79
N THR A 58 31.47 7.76 -26.66
CA THR A 58 32.69 7.65 -27.49
C THR A 58 33.96 7.03 -26.88
N THR A 59 34.08 5.74 -27.20
CA THR A 59 35.30 4.99 -27.55
C THR A 59 36.48 5.84 -28.05
N THR A 60 37.66 5.68 -27.43
CA THR A 60 38.93 5.43 -28.15
C THR A 60 40.04 4.98 -27.20
N THR A 61 40.66 3.88 -27.58
CA THR A 61 41.90 3.31 -27.04
C THR A 61 43.05 4.32 -27.03
N LYS A 62 43.70 4.53 -25.88
CA LYS A 62 45.12 4.92 -25.82
C LYS A 62 45.79 4.21 -24.64
N HIS A 63 46.75 3.35 -24.97
CA HIS A 63 47.75 2.82 -24.06
C HIS A 63 48.57 3.97 -23.47
N TYR A 64 48.71 3.98 -22.15
CA TYR A 64 49.86 4.59 -21.47
C TYR A 64 50.31 3.64 -20.37
N THR A 65 51.45 3.00 -20.61
CA THR A 65 52.26 2.35 -19.58
C THR A 65 52.85 3.43 -18.69
N ASN A 66 52.57 3.40 -17.39
CA ASN A 66 53.50 3.96 -16.42
C ASN A 66 53.59 3.05 -15.20
N ASN A 67 54.80 2.54 -15.03
CA ASN A 67 55.27 1.80 -13.87
C ASN A 67 55.31 2.77 -12.68
N ASN A 68 54.66 2.43 -11.58
CA ASN A 68 55.10 2.82 -10.24
C ASN A 68 54.48 1.87 -9.22
N ASN A 69 55.33 0.97 -8.72
CA ASN A 69 55.10 0.18 -7.52
C ASN A 69 54.93 1.11 -6.33
N TYR A 70 53.70 1.37 -5.88
CA TYR A 70 53.38 1.67 -4.48
C TYR A 70 51.86 1.58 -4.27
N SER A 71 51.46 0.84 -3.23
CA SER A 71 50.15 0.85 -2.57
C SER A 71 49.03 -0.04 -3.12
N ASN A 72 49.08 -1.32 -2.74
CA ASN A 72 47.92 -2.22 -2.70
C ASN A 72 46.83 -1.78 -1.69
N ASN A 73 47.03 -0.66 -0.97
CA ASN A 73 46.08 -0.11 0.00
C ASN A 73 45.22 1.03 -0.59
N SER A 74 45.57 1.58 -1.76
CA SER A 74 44.80 2.69 -2.36
C SER A 74 43.54 2.20 -3.07
N THR A 75 43.62 1.08 -3.79
CA THR A 75 42.50 0.48 -4.54
C THR A 75 41.38 -0.01 -3.63
N THR A 76 41.69 -0.63 -2.50
CA THR A 76 40.71 -1.13 -1.52
C THR A 76 39.96 -0.01 -0.81
N LEU A 77 40.64 1.10 -0.49
CA LEU A 77 40.03 2.27 0.15
C LEU A 77 39.14 3.06 -0.82
N THR A 78 39.57 3.15 -2.08
CA THR A 78 38.80 3.78 -3.17
C THR A 78 37.57 2.95 -3.55
N GLN A 79 37.71 1.62 -3.59
CA GLN A 79 36.60 0.69 -3.83
C GLN A 79 35.58 0.77 -2.69
N LYS A 80 36.03 0.62 -1.43
CA LYS A 80 35.18 0.77 -0.24
C LYS A 80 34.44 2.12 -0.19
N SER A 81 35.09 3.19 -0.65
CA SER A 81 34.45 4.50 -0.81
C SER A 81 33.36 4.50 -1.90
N MET A 82 33.60 3.85 -3.04
CA MET A 82 32.63 3.70 -4.13
C MET A 82 31.41 2.85 -3.73
N GLU A 83 31.56 1.76 -2.97
CA GLU A 83 30.40 0.99 -2.47
C GLU A 83 29.53 1.79 -1.51
N ILE A 84 30.13 2.58 -0.63
CA ILE A 84 29.41 3.48 0.27
C ILE A 84 28.63 4.53 -0.52
N VAL A 85 29.24 5.13 -1.55
CA VAL A 85 28.56 6.09 -2.45
C VAL A 85 27.38 5.43 -3.17
N LYS A 86 27.54 4.20 -3.67
CA LYS A 86 26.44 3.44 -4.29
C LYS A 86 25.30 3.17 -3.30
N LEU A 87 25.60 2.81 -2.04
CA LEU A 87 24.57 2.63 -1.01
C LEU A 87 23.85 3.93 -0.67
N HIS A 88 24.55 5.06 -0.63
CA HIS A 88 23.93 6.38 -0.44
C HIS A 88 22.98 6.73 -1.58
N LEU A 89 23.38 6.48 -2.83
CA LEU A 89 22.51 6.69 -3.99
C LEU A 89 21.26 5.81 -3.92
N ILE A 90 21.40 4.53 -3.56
CA ILE A 90 20.27 3.63 -3.37
C ILE A 90 19.36 4.13 -2.24
N MET A 91 19.94 4.62 -1.13
CA MET A 91 19.20 5.16 0.01
C MET A 91 18.39 6.41 -0.38
N GLU A 92 18.96 7.30 -1.21
CA GLU A 92 18.27 8.47 -1.73
C GLU A 92 17.08 8.07 -2.62
N ILE A 93 17.28 7.14 -3.55
CA ILE A 93 16.21 6.60 -4.40
C ILE A 93 15.11 5.95 -3.55
N VAL A 94 15.48 5.17 -2.52
CA VAL A 94 14.53 4.54 -1.60
C VAL A 94 13.73 5.60 -0.83
N SER A 95 14.36 6.70 -0.42
CA SER A 95 13.70 7.81 0.26
C SER A 95 12.72 8.55 -0.65
N ASP A 96 13.09 8.78 -1.92
CA ASP A 96 12.19 9.35 -2.93
C ASP A 96 10.98 8.43 -3.18
N ARG A 97 11.21 7.13 -3.39
CA ARG A 97 10.12 6.13 -3.55
C ARG A 97 9.20 6.08 -2.33
N LEU A 98 9.75 6.16 -1.13
CA LEU A 98 8.98 6.23 0.10
C LEU A 98 8.03 7.44 0.12
N GLU A 99 8.52 8.62 -0.23
CA GLU A 99 7.71 9.84 -0.28
C GLU A 99 6.65 9.76 -1.38
N MET A 100 7.03 9.28 -2.56
CA MET A 100 6.13 9.04 -3.68
C MET A 100 4.97 8.12 -3.27
N HIS A 101 5.24 6.94 -2.69
CA HIS A 101 4.19 6.01 -2.26
C HIS A 101 3.27 6.61 -1.19
N LYS A 102 3.79 7.41 -0.26
CA LYS A 102 2.97 8.14 0.73
C LYS A 102 2.02 9.13 0.07
N ASN A 103 2.53 9.93 -0.87
CA ASN A 103 1.75 10.93 -1.58
C ASN A 103 0.66 10.29 -2.43
N VAL A 104 0.99 9.22 -3.17
CA VAL A 104 0.02 8.45 -3.97
C VAL A 104 -1.04 7.80 -3.08
N ALA A 105 -0.67 7.25 -1.93
CA ALA A 105 -1.63 6.70 -0.97
C ALA A 105 -2.63 7.76 -0.49
N ALA A 106 -2.14 8.93 -0.09
CA ALA A 106 -2.99 10.04 0.37
C ALA A 106 -3.91 10.57 -0.74
N GLN A 107 -3.42 10.71 -1.97
CA GLN A 107 -4.21 11.14 -3.11
C GLN A 107 -5.37 10.18 -3.39
N ARG A 108 -5.11 8.86 -3.34
CA ARG A 108 -6.12 7.83 -3.59
C ARG A 108 -7.16 7.74 -2.50
N ASP A 109 -6.77 7.95 -1.25
CA ASP A 109 -7.68 8.04 -0.11
C ASP A 109 -8.63 9.24 -0.26
N ASN A 110 -8.10 10.41 -0.66
CA ASN A 110 -8.90 11.58 -0.98
C ASN A 110 -9.87 11.35 -2.15
N TRP A 111 -9.41 10.66 -3.21
CA TRP A 111 -10.29 10.25 -4.31
C TRP A 111 -11.40 9.31 -3.86
N ASN A 112 -11.10 8.35 -2.98
CA ASN A 112 -12.11 7.44 -2.42
C ASN A 112 -13.22 8.24 -1.73
N HIS A 113 -12.85 9.15 -0.83
CA HIS A 113 -13.81 10.00 -0.12
C HIS A 113 -14.63 10.89 -1.06
N LEU A 114 -13.97 11.57 -1.99
CA LEU A 114 -14.64 12.47 -2.94
C LEU A 114 -15.62 11.72 -3.85
N LEU A 115 -15.20 10.59 -4.43
CA LEU A 115 -16.04 9.80 -5.33
C LEU A 115 -17.18 9.11 -4.58
N LEU A 116 -16.93 8.56 -3.39
CA LEU A 116 -17.96 7.96 -2.54
C LEU A 116 -19.09 8.95 -2.25
N THR A 117 -18.75 10.12 -1.71
CA THR A 117 -19.74 11.14 -1.35
C THR A 117 -20.46 11.67 -2.59
N SER A 118 -19.74 11.92 -3.68
CA SER A 118 -20.33 12.44 -4.92
C SER A 118 -21.31 11.44 -5.54
N VAL A 119 -20.94 10.16 -5.67
CA VAL A 119 -21.81 9.12 -6.23
C VAL A 119 -23.04 8.90 -5.37
N ASN A 120 -22.90 8.86 -4.05
CA ASN A 120 -24.03 8.73 -3.13
C ASN A 120 -25.00 9.90 -3.28
N MET A 121 -24.48 11.13 -3.34
CA MET A 121 -25.31 12.32 -3.51
C MET A 121 -26.01 12.37 -4.87
N ILE A 122 -25.32 12.02 -5.96
CA ILE A 122 -25.91 11.92 -7.30
C ILE A 122 -27.04 10.90 -7.31
N THR A 123 -26.80 9.71 -6.76
CA THR A 123 -27.76 8.61 -6.74
C THR A 123 -28.99 8.94 -5.89
N LEU A 124 -28.78 9.48 -4.68
CA LEU A 124 -29.88 9.90 -3.80
C LEU A 124 -30.68 11.06 -4.41
N SER A 125 -30.01 12.05 -5.00
CA SER A 125 -30.68 13.17 -5.68
C SER A 125 -31.54 12.66 -6.84
N ALA A 126 -31.03 11.71 -7.63
CA ALA A 126 -31.77 11.07 -8.71
C ALA A 126 -33.00 10.31 -8.19
N SER A 127 -32.86 9.53 -7.11
CA SER A 127 -33.97 8.84 -6.45
C SER A 127 -35.02 9.83 -5.92
N THR A 128 -34.61 10.93 -5.31
CA THR A 128 -35.51 11.98 -4.83
C THR A 128 -36.24 12.66 -5.98
N MET A 129 -35.54 13.08 -7.04
CA MET A 129 -36.16 13.68 -8.23
C MET A 129 -37.19 12.74 -8.87
N LEU A 130 -36.88 11.44 -8.92
CA LEU A 130 -37.81 10.44 -9.44
C LEU A 130 -39.01 10.23 -8.51
N ALA A 131 -38.81 10.21 -7.19
CA ALA A 131 -39.88 10.09 -6.21
C ALA A 131 -40.84 11.29 -6.26
N LEU A 132 -40.31 12.51 -6.44
CA LEU A 132 -41.13 13.71 -6.65
C LEU A 132 -41.91 13.61 -7.97
N ALA A 133 -41.26 13.17 -9.06
CA ALA A 133 -41.92 12.96 -10.34
C ALA A 133 -43.06 11.92 -10.26
N ALA A 134 -42.91 10.88 -9.44
CA ALA A 134 -43.92 9.84 -9.27
C ALA A 134 -45.14 10.30 -8.43
N THR A 135 -44.94 11.25 -7.51
CA THR A 135 -46.00 11.73 -6.59
C THR A 135 -46.69 13.01 -7.06
N SER A 136 -46.13 13.71 -8.05
CA SER A 136 -46.74 14.91 -8.64
C SER A 136 -47.95 14.55 -9.51
N THR A 137 -49.12 14.41 -8.88
CA THR A 137 -50.42 14.14 -9.54
C THR A 137 -51.09 15.38 -10.14
N THR A 138 -50.53 16.58 -9.91
CA THR A 138 -51.21 17.87 -10.17
C THR A 138 -50.56 18.76 -11.24
N SER A 139 -49.50 18.33 -11.91
CA SER A 139 -48.84 19.14 -12.95
C SER A 139 -48.58 18.35 -14.23
N SER A 140 -49.59 18.27 -15.09
CA SER A 140 -49.40 17.87 -16.49
C SER A 140 -48.55 18.94 -17.18
N GLY A 141 -47.25 18.69 -17.37
CA GLY A 141 -46.35 19.64 -18.02
C GLY A 141 -44.85 19.33 -17.98
N ALA A 142 -44.07 20.28 -18.51
CA ALA A 142 -42.61 20.28 -18.61
C ALA A 142 -41.80 20.01 -17.31
N PRO A 143 -42.24 20.43 -16.10
CA PRO A 143 -41.49 20.17 -14.87
C PRO A 143 -41.35 18.69 -14.51
N LEU A 144 -42.40 17.89 -14.77
CA LEU A 144 -42.38 16.44 -14.56
C LEU A 144 -41.37 15.76 -15.49
N MET A 145 -41.37 16.14 -16.77
CA MET A 145 -40.41 15.63 -17.76
C MET A 145 -38.98 16.05 -17.42
N ALA A 146 -38.77 17.27 -16.92
CA ALA A 146 -37.47 17.74 -16.49
C ALA A 146 -36.92 16.92 -15.31
N LEU A 147 -37.73 16.61 -14.30
CA LEU A 147 -37.32 15.77 -13.16
C LEU A 147 -37.00 14.33 -13.59
N LYS A 148 -37.82 13.75 -14.48
CA LYS A 148 -37.58 12.43 -15.05
C LYS A 148 -36.26 12.38 -15.80
N VAL A 149 -36.08 13.25 -16.80
CA VAL A 149 -34.86 13.32 -17.61
C VAL A 149 -33.63 13.57 -16.73
N SER A 150 -33.72 14.49 -15.77
CA SER A 150 -32.62 14.77 -14.83
C SER A 150 -32.26 13.55 -14.00
N SER A 151 -33.25 12.86 -13.42
CA SER A 151 -32.99 11.64 -12.64
C SER A 151 -32.39 10.51 -13.48
N THR A 152 -32.83 10.33 -14.73
CA THR A 152 -32.24 9.33 -15.64
C THR A 152 -30.77 9.66 -15.95
N ILE A 153 -30.46 10.92 -16.26
CA ILE A 153 -29.08 11.37 -16.54
C ILE A 153 -28.19 11.16 -15.31
N LEU A 154 -28.66 11.53 -14.12
CA LEU A 154 -27.91 11.36 -12.88
C LEU A 154 -27.67 9.88 -12.56
N PHE A 155 -28.65 8.99 -12.74
CA PHE A 155 -28.42 7.55 -12.57
C PHE A 155 -27.41 7.00 -13.58
N MET A 156 -27.51 7.38 -14.85
CA MET A 156 -26.52 6.97 -15.86
C MET A 156 -25.10 7.47 -15.53
N ALA A 157 -24.98 8.72 -15.07
CA ALA A 157 -23.71 9.28 -14.62
C ALA A 157 -23.16 8.50 -13.41
N ALA A 158 -24.00 8.20 -12.41
CA ALA A 158 -23.62 7.39 -11.26
C ALA A 158 -23.16 5.99 -11.69
N THR A 159 -23.86 5.32 -12.61
CA THR A 159 -23.45 4.02 -13.15
C THR A 159 -22.08 4.08 -13.82
N GLY A 160 -21.84 5.11 -14.65
CA GLY A 160 -20.55 5.30 -15.31
C GLY A 160 -19.41 5.52 -14.31
N ILE A 161 -19.61 6.43 -13.35
CA ILE A 161 -18.61 6.72 -12.31
C ILE A 161 -18.34 5.48 -11.45
N LEU A 162 -19.39 4.73 -11.05
CA LEU A 162 -19.25 3.49 -10.30
C LEU A 162 -18.47 2.42 -11.07
N ALA A 163 -18.76 2.24 -12.37
CA ALA A 163 -18.05 1.27 -13.19
C ALA A 163 -16.54 1.60 -13.28
N VAL A 164 -16.20 2.89 -13.42
CA VAL A 164 -14.81 3.37 -13.46
C VAL A 164 -14.15 3.24 -12.07
N MET A 165 -14.83 3.70 -11.02
CA MET A 165 -14.34 3.62 -9.65
C MET A 165 -14.12 2.18 -9.22
N ASN A 166 -14.98 1.25 -9.63
CA ASN A 166 -14.82 -0.17 -9.36
C ASN A 166 -13.68 -0.79 -10.16
N LYS A 167 -13.19 -0.19 -11.25
CA LYS A 167 -11.94 -0.65 -11.88
C LYS A 167 -10.70 -0.19 -11.12
N PHE A 168 -10.69 1.04 -10.62
CA PHE A 168 -9.52 1.61 -9.95
C PHE A 168 -9.45 1.31 -8.44
N GLN A 169 -10.59 1.07 -7.80
CA GLN A 169 -10.79 0.88 -6.36
C GLN A 169 -9.80 1.68 -5.49
N PRO A 170 -10.02 3.01 -5.36
CA PRO A 170 -9.04 3.91 -4.77
C PRO A 170 -8.60 3.52 -3.35
N SER A 171 -9.52 3.03 -2.51
CA SER A 171 -9.21 2.59 -1.14
C SER A 171 -8.27 1.38 -1.07
N GLN A 172 -8.49 0.35 -1.90
CA GLN A 172 -7.62 -0.82 -1.97
C GLN A 172 -6.22 -0.41 -2.42
N LEU A 173 -6.17 0.36 -3.50
CA LEU A 173 -4.93 0.82 -4.07
C LEU A 173 -4.21 1.83 -3.15
N ALA A 174 -4.91 2.56 -2.29
CA ALA A 174 -4.26 3.39 -1.28
C ALA A 174 -3.51 2.52 -0.25
N GLU A 175 -4.11 1.42 0.18
CA GLU A 175 -3.52 0.51 1.17
C GLU A 175 -2.29 -0.23 0.64
N GLU A 176 -2.32 -0.67 -0.62
CA GLU A 176 -1.14 -1.23 -1.28
C GLU A 176 0.04 -0.25 -1.26
N GLN A 177 -0.22 1.04 -1.46
CA GLN A 177 0.81 2.07 -1.45
C GLN A 177 1.28 2.42 -0.03
N ARG A 178 0.40 2.37 0.98
CA ARG A 178 0.81 2.46 2.39
C ARG A 178 1.73 1.31 2.79
N ASN A 179 1.41 0.09 2.33
CA ASN A 179 2.27 -1.08 2.53
C ASN A 179 3.62 -0.92 1.83
N ALA A 180 3.65 -0.46 0.57
CA ALA A 180 4.88 -0.14 -0.14
C ALA A 180 5.72 0.90 0.62
N ALA A 181 5.11 2.02 1.03
CA ALA A 181 5.78 3.04 1.83
C ALA A 181 6.35 2.47 3.14
N ARG A 182 5.62 1.60 3.85
CA ARG A 182 6.14 0.95 5.05
C ARG A 182 7.40 0.13 4.77
N LEU A 183 7.39 -0.63 3.67
CA LEU A 183 8.51 -1.50 3.30
C LEU A 183 9.73 -0.70 2.83
N PHE A 184 9.54 0.35 2.03
CA PHE A 184 10.62 1.26 1.66
C PHE A 184 11.18 2.00 2.87
N LYS A 185 10.34 2.37 3.85
CA LYS A 185 10.81 2.94 5.13
C LYS A 185 11.69 1.96 5.90
N GLN A 186 11.30 0.68 5.95
CA GLN A 186 12.10 -0.36 6.58
C GLN A 186 13.43 -0.53 5.86
N LEU A 187 13.43 -0.64 4.53
CA LEU A 187 14.64 -0.76 3.74
C LEU A 187 15.57 0.45 3.93
N ASN A 188 15.02 1.66 3.94
CA ASN A 188 15.78 2.88 4.22
C ASN A 188 16.47 2.82 5.59
N GLY A 189 15.74 2.35 6.62
CA GLY A 189 16.29 2.15 7.96
C GLY A 189 17.43 1.14 7.97
N GLU A 190 17.27 0.00 7.29
CA GLU A 190 18.30 -1.04 7.16
C GLU A 190 19.54 -0.56 6.40
N LEU A 191 19.37 0.26 5.35
CA LEU A 191 20.49 0.83 4.60
C LEU A 191 21.22 1.89 5.43
N ARG A 192 20.49 2.74 6.15
CA ARG A 192 21.09 3.77 7.01
C ARG A 192 21.93 3.16 8.13
N THR A 193 21.46 2.06 8.74
CA THR A 193 22.26 1.35 9.75
C THR A 193 23.50 0.75 9.12
N LYS A 194 23.40 0.04 7.99
CA LYS A 194 24.56 -0.53 7.28
C LYS A 194 25.60 0.52 6.89
N VAL A 195 25.17 1.67 6.36
CA VAL A 195 26.07 2.78 6.02
C VAL A 195 26.76 3.33 7.27
N SER A 196 26.03 3.49 8.39
CA SER A 196 26.59 3.95 9.67
C SER A 196 27.62 2.98 10.25
N LEU A 197 27.54 1.68 9.94
CA LEU A 197 28.52 0.68 10.35
C LEU A 197 29.83 0.72 9.52
N GLY A 198 29.85 1.44 8.39
CA GLY A 198 31.08 1.69 7.61
C GLY A 198 31.71 0.45 6.96
N ASN A 199 30.97 -0.64 6.83
CA ASN A 199 31.44 -1.95 6.33
C ASN A 199 30.81 -2.36 4.99
N ALA A 200 30.44 -1.38 4.15
CA ALA A 200 29.82 -1.62 2.86
C ALA A 200 30.67 -2.54 1.97
N ASN A 201 30.03 -3.57 1.42
CA ASN A 201 30.62 -4.51 0.47
C ASN A 201 29.77 -4.54 -0.81
N GLU A 202 30.35 -4.95 -1.94
CA GLU A 202 29.67 -5.07 -3.24
C GLU A 202 28.44 -6.00 -3.17
N PHE A 203 28.53 -7.06 -2.36
CA PHE A 203 27.40 -7.94 -2.09
C PHE A 203 26.23 -7.20 -1.42
N GLU A 204 26.50 -6.27 -0.50
CA GLU A 204 25.46 -5.51 0.19
C GLU A 204 24.80 -4.48 -0.72
N VAL A 205 25.58 -3.85 -1.61
CA VAL A 205 25.08 -2.98 -2.67
C VAL A 205 24.14 -3.77 -3.59
N THR A 206 24.56 -4.97 -4.01
CA THR A 206 23.77 -5.85 -4.87
C THR A 206 22.50 -6.34 -4.16
N GLU A 207 22.60 -6.72 -2.89
CA GLU A 207 21.44 -7.11 -2.07
C GLU A 207 20.44 -5.95 -1.91
N ALA A 208 20.94 -4.73 -1.63
CA ALA A 208 20.12 -3.53 -1.53
C ALA A 208 19.37 -3.27 -2.84
N MET A 209 20.08 -3.34 -3.97
CA MET A 209 19.50 -3.17 -5.30
C MET A 209 18.44 -4.24 -5.60
N GLU A 210 18.73 -5.52 -5.35
CA GLU A 210 17.77 -6.62 -5.55
C GLU A 210 16.51 -6.44 -4.70
N ARG A 211 16.63 -5.92 -3.47
CA ARG A 211 15.47 -5.63 -2.60
C ARG A 211 14.64 -4.45 -3.09
N VAL A 212 15.27 -3.38 -3.57
CA VAL A 212 14.54 -2.26 -4.21
C VAL A 212 13.76 -2.76 -5.42
N LEU A 213 14.40 -3.53 -6.30
CA LEU A 213 13.76 -4.09 -7.49
C LEU A 213 12.63 -5.08 -7.15
N ALA A 214 12.80 -5.87 -6.08
CA ALA A 214 11.74 -6.76 -5.60
C ALA A 214 10.53 -5.98 -5.08
N LEU A 215 10.75 -4.86 -4.39
CA LEU A 215 9.69 -3.95 -3.93
C LEU A 215 8.98 -3.27 -5.10
N ASP A 216 9.73 -2.75 -6.07
CA ASP A 216 9.18 -2.12 -7.28
C ASP A 216 8.35 -3.13 -8.11
N LYS A 217 8.78 -4.40 -8.14
CA LYS A 217 8.03 -5.48 -8.80
C LYS A 217 6.76 -5.85 -8.04
N ALA A 218 6.81 -5.86 -6.71
CA ALA A 218 5.66 -6.20 -5.86
C ALA A 218 4.62 -5.07 -5.81
N TYR A 219 5.06 -3.82 -5.92
CA TYR A 219 4.23 -2.62 -5.86
C TYR A 219 4.53 -1.71 -7.06
N PRO A 220 4.14 -2.12 -8.28
CA PRO A 220 4.47 -1.37 -9.49
C PRO A 220 3.85 0.02 -9.45
N LEU A 221 4.62 1.00 -9.92
CA LEU A 221 4.11 2.34 -10.14
C LEU A 221 3.05 2.34 -11.24
N PRO A 222 2.05 3.24 -11.19
CA PRO A 222 1.04 3.37 -12.24
C PRO A 222 1.61 3.53 -13.66
N LEU A 223 2.84 4.03 -13.78
CA LEU A 223 3.55 4.23 -15.05
C LEU A 223 3.98 2.92 -15.74
N LEU A 224 4.12 1.82 -15.00
CA LEU A 224 4.60 0.54 -15.52
C LEU A 224 3.52 -0.31 -16.20
N GLY A 225 2.26 0.17 -16.28
CA GLY A 225 1.17 -0.47 -17.02
C GLY A 225 0.69 -1.82 -16.46
N THR A 226 1.46 -2.46 -15.59
CA THR A 226 1.07 -3.66 -14.84
C THR A 226 0.26 -3.23 -13.62
N VAL A 227 -1.01 -2.94 -13.83
CA VAL A 227 -1.97 -2.82 -12.73
C VAL A 227 -2.06 -4.20 -12.09
N LEU A 228 -1.70 -4.32 -10.80
CA LEU A 228 -1.86 -5.56 -10.06
C LEU A 228 -3.33 -6.01 -10.19
N ASP A 229 -3.57 -7.29 -10.49
CA ASP A 229 -4.93 -7.77 -10.70
C ASP A 229 -5.78 -7.53 -9.45
N LYS A 230 -6.78 -6.64 -9.59
CA LYS A 230 -7.74 -6.27 -8.55
C LYS A 230 -8.36 -7.51 -7.87
N PHE A 231 -8.59 -8.56 -8.66
CA PHE A 231 -9.29 -9.77 -8.26
C PHE A 231 -8.50 -11.01 -8.64
N PRO A 232 -7.47 -11.40 -7.87
CA PRO A 232 -6.68 -12.56 -8.22
C PRO A 232 -7.55 -13.83 -8.21
N HIS A 233 -7.36 -14.71 -9.20
CA HIS A 233 -8.04 -16.01 -9.27
C HIS A 233 -7.62 -16.94 -8.12
N LYS A 234 -6.38 -16.77 -7.64
CA LYS A 234 -5.81 -17.49 -6.50
C LYS A 234 -5.22 -16.49 -5.52
N ILE A 235 -5.62 -16.58 -4.26
CA ILE A 235 -5.07 -15.72 -3.20
C ILE A 235 -3.66 -16.23 -2.91
N GLU A 236 -2.68 -15.44 -3.31
CA GLU A 236 -1.28 -15.68 -2.98
C GLU A 236 -0.79 -14.66 -1.95
N PRO A 237 0.13 -15.06 -1.04
CA PRO A 237 0.75 -14.12 -0.12
C PRO A 237 1.39 -12.98 -0.89
N ALA A 238 1.37 -11.76 -0.33
CA ALA A 238 2.20 -10.69 -0.86
C ALA A 238 3.68 -11.07 -0.69
N VAL A 239 4.42 -11.21 -1.79
CA VAL A 239 5.86 -11.50 -1.79
C VAL A 239 6.60 -10.27 -2.29
N TRP A 240 7.25 -9.56 -1.36
CA TRP A 240 8.00 -8.33 -1.63
C TRP A 240 9.51 -8.48 -1.36
N TRP A 241 9.96 -9.69 -1.07
CA TRP A 241 11.37 -10.00 -0.85
C TRP A 241 11.94 -10.74 -2.06
N PRO A 242 13.21 -10.51 -2.43
CA PRO A 242 13.85 -11.28 -3.47
C PRO A 242 13.92 -12.75 -3.05
N GLN A 243 13.81 -13.66 -4.01
CA GLN A 243 14.15 -15.06 -3.76
C GLN A 243 15.62 -15.08 -3.34
N ARG A 244 15.86 -15.35 -2.05
CA ARG A 244 17.20 -15.38 -1.49
C ARG A 244 17.98 -16.49 -2.19
N LYS A 245 18.81 -16.12 -3.17
CA LYS A 245 19.81 -17.02 -3.75
C LYS A 245 20.66 -17.53 -2.60
N LYS A 246 20.98 -18.83 -2.60
CA LYS A 246 21.92 -19.40 -1.63
C LYS A 246 23.14 -18.48 -1.58
N LYS A 247 23.48 -17.92 -0.41
CA LYS A 247 24.68 -17.09 -0.24
C LYS A 247 25.85 -17.85 -0.87
N HIS A 248 26.36 -17.38 -2.00
CA HIS A 248 27.53 -17.93 -2.67
C HIS A 248 28.72 -17.01 -2.37
N HIS A 249 29.74 -17.60 -1.73
CA HIS A 249 31.14 -17.15 -1.60
C HIS A 249 31.42 -15.94 -0.67
N TRP A 250 32.47 -15.92 0.17
CA TRP A 250 33.85 -16.39 -0.04
C TRP A 250 34.35 -17.43 0.98
N LYS A 251 35.08 -18.44 0.50
CA LYS A 251 36.06 -19.17 1.34
C LYS A 251 37.14 -18.16 1.71
N GLU A 252 36.98 -17.50 2.84
CA GLU A 252 38.15 -17.00 3.54
C GLU A 252 38.76 -18.25 4.20
N GLU A 253 39.96 -18.63 3.78
CA GLU A 253 40.79 -19.64 4.44
C GLU A 253 41.19 -19.10 5.82
N VAL A 254 40.21 -18.96 6.72
CA VAL A 254 40.46 -18.75 8.13
C VAL A 254 40.83 -20.11 8.67
N GLY A 255 42.12 -20.21 9.02
CA GLY A 255 42.75 -21.41 9.53
C GLY A 255 41.89 -22.13 10.56
N ASP A 256 42.01 -23.46 10.47
CA ASP A 256 41.42 -24.50 11.30
C ASP A 256 41.55 -24.20 12.81
N ASN A 257 40.71 -23.31 13.33
CA ASN A 257 40.51 -23.15 14.76
C ASN A 257 39.07 -23.48 15.07
N LYS A 258 38.83 -24.78 15.07
CA LYS A 258 37.60 -25.50 15.38
C LYS A 258 37.22 -25.37 16.87
N ASN A 259 37.21 -24.14 17.38
CA ASN A 259 36.65 -23.84 18.69
C ASN A 259 35.16 -23.58 18.52
N ASN A 260 34.40 -24.65 18.70
CA ASN A 260 33.08 -24.77 19.33
C ASN A 260 32.32 -23.47 19.69
N SER A 261 32.14 -22.55 18.75
CA SER A 261 31.30 -21.37 18.92
C SER A 261 29.90 -21.74 18.44
N ASN A 262 29.13 -22.31 19.36
CA ASN A 262 27.72 -22.59 19.13
C ASN A 262 27.03 -21.25 18.79
N ASN A 263 26.48 -21.08 17.59
CA ASN A 263 25.89 -19.81 17.12
C ASN A 263 24.54 -19.48 17.81
N GLY A 264 24.42 -19.73 19.11
CA GLY A 264 23.18 -19.58 19.89
C GLY A 264 22.06 -20.57 19.53
N TRP A 265 22.30 -21.51 18.60
CA TRP A 265 21.32 -22.53 18.21
C TRP A 265 21.49 -23.78 19.09
N ASP A 266 20.39 -24.22 19.71
CA ASP A 266 20.29 -25.49 20.40
C ASP A 266 19.10 -26.31 19.88
N SER A 267 19.03 -27.59 20.25
CA SER A 267 17.94 -28.49 19.82
C SER A 267 16.57 -28.04 20.32
N ARG A 268 16.54 -27.34 21.46
CA ARG A 268 15.34 -26.71 22.03
C ARG A 268 14.82 -25.61 21.11
N LEU A 269 15.63 -24.61 20.79
CA LEU A 269 15.29 -23.49 19.91
C LEU A 269 14.89 -24.00 18.52
N GLU A 270 15.57 -24.99 17.97
CA GLU A 270 15.14 -25.61 16.71
C GLU A 270 13.74 -26.24 16.82
N GLY A 271 13.47 -26.93 17.93
CA GLY A 271 12.16 -27.51 18.23
C GLY A 271 11.07 -26.44 18.39
N GLU A 272 11.40 -25.33 19.05
CA GLU A 272 10.50 -24.20 19.24
C GLU A 272 10.17 -23.50 17.94
N MET A 273 11.18 -23.18 17.13
CA MET A 273 11.01 -22.58 15.81
C MET A 273 10.17 -23.46 14.88
N LYS A 274 10.35 -24.79 14.91
CA LYS A 274 9.50 -25.74 14.18
C LYS A 274 8.05 -25.73 14.68
N ALA A 275 7.83 -25.63 15.98
CA ALA A 275 6.50 -25.56 16.57
C ALA A 275 5.79 -24.26 16.20
N ILE A 276 6.49 -23.12 16.27
CA ILE A 276 5.99 -21.80 15.88
C ILE A 276 5.55 -21.79 14.41
N VAL A 277 6.39 -22.29 13.49
CA VAL A 277 6.03 -22.38 12.06
C VAL A 277 4.76 -23.21 11.85
N LYS A 278 4.64 -24.34 12.55
CA LYS A 278 3.43 -25.18 12.46
C LYS A 278 2.20 -24.45 13.00
N ALA A 279 2.32 -23.76 14.13
CA ALA A 279 1.23 -22.98 14.72
C ALA A 279 0.77 -21.86 13.79
N VAL A 280 1.71 -21.02 13.34
CA VAL A 280 1.44 -19.89 12.42
C VAL A 280 0.79 -20.38 11.13
N ARG A 281 1.27 -21.48 10.56
CA ARG A 281 0.71 -22.05 9.34
C ARG A 281 -0.71 -22.59 9.53
N LYS A 282 -0.96 -23.33 10.62
CA LYS A 282 -2.24 -24.01 10.86
C LYS A 282 -3.32 -23.06 11.38
N LYS A 283 -2.93 -22.05 12.17
CA LYS A 283 -3.83 -21.10 12.81
C LYS A 283 -3.92 -19.82 12.00
N ASP A 284 -2.88 -18.99 12.05
CA ASP A 284 -2.94 -17.61 11.56
C ASP A 284 -3.05 -17.55 10.03
N MET A 285 -2.13 -18.20 9.29
CA MET A 285 -2.14 -18.16 7.83
C MET A 285 -3.42 -18.75 7.23
N ALA A 286 -3.90 -19.87 7.78
CA ALA A 286 -5.13 -20.52 7.31
C ALA A 286 -6.36 -19.64 7.57
N GLU A 287 -6.44 -19.02 8.75
CA GLU A 287 -7.53 -18.12 9.11
C GLU A 287 -7.53 -16.86 8.25
N TYR A 288 -6.39 -16.19 8.09
CA TYR A 288 -6.30 -15.00 7.24
C TYR A 288 -6.55 -15.33 5.76
N THR A 289 -6.18 -16.52 5.29
CA THR A 289 -6.54 -16.99 3.94
C THR A 289 -8.05 -17.16 3.78
N ARG A 290 -8.74 -17.65 4.83
CA ARG A 290 -10.20 -17.77 4.84
C ARG A 290 -10.87 -16.40 4.87
N LEU A 291 -10.38 -15.47 5.70
CA LEU A 291 -10.91 -14.12 5.83
C LEU A 291 -10.69 -13.28 4.56
N SER A 292 -9.49 -13.32 3.98
CA SER A 292 -9.21 -12.68 2.69
C SER A 292 -10.11 -13.20 1.58
N ARG A 293 -10.40 -14.52 1.53
CA ARG A 293 -11.36 -15.07 0.55
C ARG A 293 -12.77 -14.52 0.73
N LYS A 294 -13.25 -14.41 1.97
CA LYS A 294 -14.57 -13.83 2.26
C LYS A 294 -14.63 -12.35 1.86
N ALA A 295 -13.62 -11.56 2.25
CA ALA A 295 -13.52 -10.16 1.90
C ALA A 295 -13.45 -9.95 0.38
N LEU A 296 -12.66 -10.77 -0.33
CA LEU A 296 -12.55 -10.74 -1.79
C LEU A 296 -13.89 -11.03 -2.48
N ASN A 297 -14.61 -12.06 -2.02
CA ASN A 297 -15.91 -12.41 -2.59
C ASN A 297 -16.94 -11.32 -2.34
N LEU A 298 -16.96 -10.73 -1.14
CA LEU A 298 -17.82 -9.60 -0.82
C LEU A 298 -17.50 -8.40 -1.73
N ASN A 299 -16.22 -8.06 -1.88
CA ASN A 299 -15.77 -6.98 -2.77
C ASN A 299 -16.20 -7.20 -4.23
N LYS A 300 -16.09 -8.44 -4.73
CA LYS A 300 -16.56 -8.81 -6.09
C LYS A 300 -18.05 -8.60 -6.27
N VAL A 301 -18.86 -9.06 -5.30
CA VAL A 301 -20.32 -8.93 -5.35
C VAL A 301 -20.69 -7.45 -5.35
N LEU A 302 -20.18 -6.66 -4.41
CA LEU A 302 -20.50 -5.24 -4.29
C LEU A 302 -20.08 -4.44 -5.55
N ALA A 303 -18.89 -4.74 -6.09
CA ALA A 303 -18.37 -4.10 -7.29
C ALA A 303 -19.24 -4.30 -8.54
N VAL A 304 -20.05 -5.37 -8.58
CA VAL A 304 -21.02 -5.63 -9.65
C VAL A 304 -22.39 -5.06 -9.28
N SER A 305 -22.81 -5.20 -8.02
CA SER A 305 -24.13 -4.76 -7.56
C SER A 305 -24.35 -3.25 -7.67
N GLY A 306 -23.36 -2.41 -7.35
CA GLY A 306 -23.50 -0.95 -7.41
C GLY A 306 -23.87 -0.42 -8.81
N PRO A 307 -23.05 -0.70 -9.85
CA PRO A 307 -23.38 -0.35 -11.24
C PRO A 307 -24.68 -0.98 -11.73
N LEU A 308 -24.96 -2.24 -11.37
CA LEU A 308 -26.19 -2.92 -11.80
C LEU A 308 -27.44 -2.24 -11.23
N LEU A 309 -27.45 -1.93 -9.93
CA LEU A 309 -28.58 -1.30 -9.26
C LEU A 309 -28.83 0.13 -9.77
N THR A 310 -27.77 0.92 -9.99
CA THR A 310 -27.90 2.25 -10.60
C THR A 310 -28.36 2.18 -12.05
N GLY A 311 -27.92 1.18 -12.82
CA GLY A 311 -28.40 0.96 -14.19
C GLY A 311 -29.88 0.58 -14.24
N LEU A 312 -30.32 -0.31 -13.36
CA LEU A 312 -31.75 -0.63 -13.19
C LEU A 312 -32.54 0.60 -12.73
N ALA A 313 -31.97 1.44 -11.87
CA ALA A 313 -32.61 2.67 -11.44
C ALA A 313 -32.77 3.68 -12.60
N ALA A 314 -31.77 3.76 -13.49
CA ALA A 314 -31.87 4.55 -14.73
C ALA A 314 -33.01 4.05 -15.63
N ILE A 315 -33.14 2.73 -15.81
CA ILE A 315 -34.25 2.12 -16.58
C ILE A 315 -35.60 2.43 -15.92
N GLY A 316 -35.71 2.23 -14.60
CA GLY A 316 -36.91 2.56 -13.84
C GLY A 316 -37.31 4.04 -13.98
N SER A 317 -36.32 4.93 -13.94
CA SER A 317 -36.52 6.36 -14.18
C SER A 317 -37.01 6.65 -15.60
N ALA A 318 -36.37 6.08 -16.62
CA ALA A 318 -36.74 6.27 -18.02
C ALA A 318 -38.14 5.70 -18.35
N CYS A 319 -38.54 4.63 -17.70
CA CYS A 319 -39.85 3.99 -17.89
C CYS A 319 -40.99 4.66 -17.11
N LEU A 320 -40.70 5.58 -16.18
CA LEU A 320 -41.73 6.27 -15.39
C LEU A 320 -42.74 6.98 -16.31
N GLY A 321 -44.03 6.66 -16.17
CA GLY A 321 -45.12 7.24 -16.96
C GLY A 321 -45.26 6.68 -18.39
N CYS A 322 -44.36 5.78 -18.83
CA CYS A 322 -44.45 5.11 -20.14
C CYS A 322 -45.11 3.73 -20.04
N VAL A 323 -45.03 3.09 -18.88
CA VAL A 323 -45.61 1.76 -18.62
C VAL A 323 -46.55 1.84 -17.43
N ASN A 324 -47.70 1.15 -17.54
CA ASN A 324 -48.65 1.02 -16.45
C ASN A 324 -48.11 0.01 -15.44
N GLY A 325 -47.67 0.47 -14.27
CA GLY A 325 -47.20 -0.40 -13.18
C GLY A 325 -46.35 0.33 -12.15
N SER A 326 -46.25 -0.24 -10.95
CA SER A 326 -45.45 0.32 -9.83
C SER A 326 -43.95 0.00 -9.93
N TRP A 327 -43.57 -0.93 -10.81
CA TRP A 327 -42.19 -1.39 -10.96
C TRP A 327 -41.17 -0.30 -11.36
N PRO A 328 -41.48 0.74 -12.19
CA PRO A 328 -40.49 1.77 -12.55
C PRO A 328 -40.11 2.63 -11.34
N VAL A 329 -41.09 2.95 -10.49
CA VAL A 329 -40.86 3.67 -9.23
C VAL A 329 -40.06 2.80 -8.27
N MET A 330 -40.39 1.51 -8.16
CA MET A 330 -39.65 0.57 -7.33
C MET A 330 -38.18 0.48 -7.77
N PHE A 331 -37.88 0.21 -9.05
CA PHE A 331 -36.50 0.09 -9.51
C PHE A 331 -35.74 1.41 -9.45
N GLY A 332 -36.36 2.53 -9.79
CA GLY A 332 -35.70 3.82 -9.74
C GLY A 332 -35.42 4.32 -8.31
N VAL A 333 -36.42 4.29 -7.44
CA VAL A 333 -36.28 4.82 -6.06
C VAL A 333 -35.56 3.81 -5.17
N VAL A 334 -36.05 2.56 -5.11
CA VAL A 334 -35.46 1.53 -4.22
C VAL A 334 -34.11 1.07 -4.77
N GLY A 335 -33.98 0.88 -6.08
CA GLY A 335 -32.71 0.51 -6.70
C GLY A 335 -31.64 1.58 -6.49
N GLY A 336 -31.98 2.87 -6.65
CA GLY A 336 -31.06 3.96 -6.37
C GLY A 336 -30.66 4.05 -4.88
N ALA A 337 -31.60 3.92 -3.96
CA ALA A 337 -31.30 3.90 -2.53
C ALA A 337 -30.40 2.70 -2.15
N LEU A 338 -30.69 1.51 -2.66
CA LEU A 338 -29.88 0.32 -2.42
C LEU A 338 -28.48 0.43 -3.03
N ALA A 339 -28.36 1.06 -4.22
CA ALA A 339 -27.08 1.33 -4.83
C ALA A 339 -26.19 2.24 -3.95
N CYS A 340 -26.78 3.26 -3.32
CA CYS A 340 -26.07 4.13 -2.37
C CYS A 340 -25.58 3.33 -1.14
N VAL A 341 -26.39 2.41 -0.62
CA VAL A 341 -25.98 1.53 0.49
C VAL A 341 -24.83 0.62 0.07
N VAL A 342 -24.94 -0.03 -1.10
CA VAL A 342 -23.87 -0.89 -1.66
C VAL A 342 -22.57 -0.10 -1.84
N ASN A 343 -22.64 1.10 -2.42
CA ASN A 343 -21.49 1.97 -2.61
C ASN A 343 -20.85 2.38 -1.28
N THR A 344 -21.67 2.67 -0.26
CA THR A 344 -21.20 3.00 1.09
C THR A 344 -20.52 1.82 1.77
N VAL A 345 -21.07 0.61 1.64
CA VAL A 345 -20.45 -0.60 2.20
C VAL A 345 -19.14 -0.91 1.49
N GLU A 346 -19.11 -0.88 0.16
CA GLU A 346 -17.91 -1.20 -0.64
C GLU A 346 -16.76 -0.22 -0.37
N HIS A 347 -17.01 1.09 -0.57
CA HIS A 347 -15.98 2.11 -0.59
C HIS A 347 -15.84 2.86 0.74
N GLY A 348 -16.94 3.03 1.48
CA GLY A 348 -16.94 3.62 2.82
C GLY A 348 -16.54 2.63 3.91
N GLY A 349 -16.97 1.37 3.78
CA GLY A 349 -16.51 0.25 4.62
C GLY A 349 -15.11 -0.27 4.25
N GLN A 350 -14.52 0.27 3.18
CA GLN A 350 -13.17 -0.04 2.70
C GLN A 350 -12.90 -1.55 2.57
N VAL A 351 -13.86 -2.30 2.01
CA VAL A 351 -13.78 -3.78 1.93
C VAL A 351 -12.54 -4.26 1.16
N GLY A 352 -12.11 -3.51 0.15
CA GLY A 352 -10.86 -3.77 -0.57
C GLY A 352 -9.60 -3.58 0.29
N MET A 353 -9.55 -2.54 1.12
CA MET A 353 -8.45 -2.34 2.08
C MET A 353 -8.38 -3.49 3.10
N VAL A 354 -9.53 -4.00 3.56
CA VAL A 354 -9.59 -5.14 4.47
C VAL A 354 -9.05 -6.42 3.81
N PHE A 355 -9.38 -6.65 2.53
CA PHE A 355 -8.80 -7.75 1.76
C PHE A 355 -7.27 -7.63 1.69
N GLU A 356 -6.75 -6.44 1.37
CA GLU A 356 -5.32 -6.18 1.27
C GLU A 356 -4.59 -6.30 2.61
N LEU A 357 -5.22 -5.88 3.71
CA LEU A 357 -4.72 -6.10 5.06
C LEU A 357 -4.49 -7.59 5.32
N TYR A 358 -5.50 -8.44 5.07
CA TYR A 358 -5.36 -9.88 5.26
C TYR A 358 -4.31 -10.48 4.33
N ARG A 359 -4.25 -10.05 3.07
CA ARG A 359 -3.24 -10.50 2.10
C ARG A 359 -1.81 -10.14 2.54
N SER A 360 -1.63 -8.94 3.08
CA SER A 360 -0.36 -8.45 3.63
C SER A 360 0.05 -9.24 4.88
N LEU A 361 -0.88 -9.53 5.78
CA LEU A 361 -0.61 -10.38 6.97
C LEU A 361 -0.18 -11.80 6.58
N ILE A 362 -0.83 -12.41 5.58
CA ILE A 362 -0.40 -13.72 5.07
C ILE A 362 1.03 -13.64 4.52
N GLY A 363 1.37 -12.57 3.78
CA GLY A 363 2.72 -12.31 3.29
C GLY A 363 3.75 -12.20 4.43
N PHE A 364 3.41 -11.49 5.50
CA PHE A 364 4.26 -11.35 6.68
C PHE A 364 4.55 -12.70 7.34
N PHE A 365 3.53 -13.50 7.60
CA PHE A 365 3.71 -14.84 8.17
C PHE A 365 4.44 -15.79 7.23
N LYS A 366 4.25 -15.64 5.91
CA LYS A 366 5.00 -16.41 4.91
C LYS A 366 6.49 -16.08 4.94
N LEU A 367 6.85 -14.79 5.02
CA LEU A 367 8.24 -14.36 5.16
C LEU A 367 8.87 -14.91 6.44
N MET A 368 8.13 -14.88 7.56
CA MET A 368 8.59 -15.46 8.83
C MET A 368 8.81 -16.98 8.70
N GLU A 369 7.86 -17.71 8.12
CA GLU A 369 7.98 -19.14 7.86
C GLU A 369 9.24 -19.44 7.01
N GLU A 370 9.44 -18.72 5.91
CA GLU A 370 10.59 -18.90 5.03
C GLU A 370 11.91 -18.59 5.74
N SER A 371 11.95 -17.53 6.55
CA SER A 371 13.12 -17.16 7.35
C SER A 371 13.47 -18.24 8.38
N ILE A 372 12.48 -18.80 9.08
CA ILE A 372 12.69 -19.88 10.04
C ILE A 372 13.16 -21.15 9.32
N GLN A 373 12.46 -21.56 8.25
CA GLN A 373 12.81 -22.76 7.49
C GLN A 373 14.20 -22.67 6.87
N GLN A 374 14.62 -21.47 6.43
CA GLN A 374 15.96 -21.26 5.90
C GLN A 374 17.02 -21.48 6.96
N ASN A 375 16.87 -20.87 8.16
CA ASN A 375 17.81 -21.06 9.26
C ASN A 375 17.87 -22.52 9.73
N LEU A 376 16.73 -23.22 9.78
CA LEU A 376 16.69 -24.65 10.14
C LEU A 376 17.33 -25.57 9.09
N ARG A 377 17.30 -25.20 7.80
CA ARG A 377 17.87 -26.02 6.71
C ARG A 377 19.35 -25.77 6.47
N GLU A 378 19.86 -24.60 6.86
CA GLU A 378 21.27 -24.26 6.70
C GLU A 378 22.13 -25.12 7.63
N LYS A 379 23.08 -25.87 7.06
CA LYS A 379 23.92 -26.82 7.83
C LYS A 379 25.11 -26.13 8.49
N ASP A 380 25.54 -25.02 7.94
CA ASP A 380 26.67 -24.25 8.44
C ASP A 380 26.19 -23.25 9.51
N LEU A 381 26.66 -23.42 10.75
CA LEU A 381 26.29 -22.57 11.87
C LEU A 381 26.67 -21.11 11.63
N HIS A 382 27.77 -20.82 10.91
CA HIS A 382 28.18 -19.45 10.60
C HIS A 382 27.33 -18.80 9.51
N ARG A 383 26.55 -19.58 8.75
CA ARG A 383 25.62 -19.08 7.73
C ARG A 383 24.22 -18.82 8.29
N ARG A 384 23.90 -19.37 9.47
CA ARG A 384 22.66 -19.08 10.21
C ARG A 384 22.73 -17.69 10.83
N GLU A 385 21.57 -17.03 10.91
CA GLU A 385 21.40 -15.89 11.81
C GLU A 385 21.67 -16.36 13.24
N ASN A 386 22.27 -15.51 14.09
CA ASN A 386 22.55 -15.89 15.48
C ASN A 386 21.26 -16.31 16.19
N GLY A 387 21.28 -17.47 16.87
CA GLY A 387 20.08 -18.11 17.43
C GLY A 387 19.34 -17.23 18.43
N GLU A 388 20.06 -16.60 19.37
CA GLU A 388 19.47 -15.73 20.39
C GLU A 388 18.86 -14.46 19.76
N LEU A 389 19.59 -13.82 18.83
CA LEU A 389 19.07 -12.65 18.11
C LEU A 389 17.87 -13.01 17.23
N PHE A 390 17.88 -14.21 16.64
CA PHE A 390 16.80 -14.72 15.83
C PHE A 390 15.55 -15.03 16.66
N GLU A 391 15.72 -15.61 17.85
CA GLU A 391 14.63 -15.84 18.79
C GLU A 391 13.97 -14.52 19.22
N ILE A 392 14.77 -13.53 19.63
CA ILE A 392 14.29 -12.18 19.97
C ILE A 392 13.52 -11.57 18.79
N LYS A 393 14.07 -11.67 17.58
CA LYS A 393 13.43 -11.15 16.37
C LYS A 393 12.07 -11.79 16.11
N VAL A 394 11.97 -13.12 16.19
CA VAL A 394 10.69 -13.84 15.99
C VAL A 394 9.71 -13.53 17.12
N ALA A 395 10.16 -13.47 18.38
CA ALA A 395 9.34 -13.11 19.52
C ALA A 395 8.70 -11.73 19.35
N LEU A 396 9.53 -10.72 19.04
CA LEU A 396 9.08 -9.34 18.82
C LEU A 396 8.19 -9.20 17.58
N GLN A 397 8.47 -9.95 16.51
CA GLN A 397 7.61 -9.98 15.32
C GLN A 397 6.23 -10.58 15.61
N LEU A 398 6.13 -11.52 16.56
CA LEU A 398 4.87 -12.09 17.04
C LEU A 398 4.23 -11.28 18.18
N GLY A 399 4.87 -10.19 18.62
CA GLY A 399 4.41 -9.38 19.74
C GLY A 399 4.43 -10.12 21.09
N LYS A 400 5.34 -11.09 21.24
CA LYS A 400 5.49 -11.93 22.43
C LYS A 400 6.79 -11.63 23.16
N SER A 401 6.81 -11.83 24.48
CA SER A 401 8.07 -11.97 25.22
C SER A 401 8.75 -13.31 24.88
N LEU A 402 10.03 -13.47 25.23
CA LEU A 402 10.75 -14.74 25.03
C LEU A 402 10.08 -15.90 25.79
N GLU A 403 9.65 -15.63 27.03
CA GLU A 403 8.95 -16.59 27.89
C GLU A 403 7.60 -17.00 27.29
N GLU A 404 6.82 -16.02 26.81
CA GLU A 404 5.54 -16.27 26.14
C GLU A 404 5.71 -17.03 24.82
N LEU A 405 6.81 -16.81 24.11
CA LEU A 405 7.13 -17.52 22.88
C LEU A 405 7.44 -18.99 23.16
N SER A 406 8.26 -19.26 24.19
CA SER A 406 8.56 -20.63 24.64
C SER A 406 7.31 -21.36 25.15
N GLN A 407 6.44 -20.67 25.92
CA GLN A 407 5.15 -21.23 26.36
C GLN A 407 4.20 -21.50 25.18
N PHE A 408 4.16 -20.60 24.19
CA PHE A 408 3.36 -20.77 22.98
C PHE A 408 3.84 -21.97 22.15
N SER A 409 5.16 -22.13 22.00
CA SER A 409 5.76 -23.29 21.36
C SER A 409 5.40 -24.60 22.11
N SER A 410 5.59 -24.60 23.44
CA SER A 410 5.38 -25.79 24.28
C SER A 410 3.92 -26.24 24.29
N SER A 411 2.98 -25.31 24.44
CA SER A 411 1.53 -25.59 24.35
C SER A 411 1.15 -26.14 22.97
N THR A 412 1.75 -25.60 21.91
CA THR A 412 1.56 -26.11 20.55
C THR A 412 2.06 -27.54 20.43
N GLN A 413 3.28 -27.85 20.89
CA GLN A 413 3.84 -29.20 20.82
C GLN A 413 2.94 -30.22 21.54
N ASN A 414 2.41 -29.88 22.71
CA ASN A 414 1.51 -30.74 23.48
C ASN A 414 0.15 -30.97 22.77
N ASP A 415 -0.44 -29.93 22.19
CA ASP A 415 -1.70 -30.04 21.43
C ASP A 415 -1.55 -30.83 20.11
N PHE A 416 -0.32 -30.94 19.59
CA PHE A 416 0.00 -31.82 18.46
C PHE A 416 0.24 -33.25 18.91
N ALA A 417 0.98 -33.46 20.01
CA ALA A 417 1.21 -34.79 20.56
C ALA A 417 -0.11 -35.46 20.97
N SER A 418 -1.05 -34.71 21.57
CA SER A 418 -2.36 -35.21 21.99
C SER A 418 -3.36 -35.47 20.84
N LYS A 419 -3.08 -35.01 19.61
CA LYS A 419 -3.90 -35.28 18.41
C LYS A 419 -3.33 -36.41 17.54
N LEU A 420 -2.17 -36.94 17.91
CA LEU A 420 -1.45 -38.01 17.21
C LEU A 420 -1.59 -39.38 17.90
N PHE A 421 -2.05 -39.38 19.15
CA PHE A 421 -2.52 -40.53 19.92
C PHE A 421 -4.02 -40.36 20.17
#